data_AF-A0A397GW25-F1
#
_entry.id   AF-A0A397GW25-F1
#
_cell.length_a   1.000
_cell.length_b   1.000
_cell.length_c   1.000
_cell.angle_alpha   90.00
_cell.angle_beta   90.00
_cell.angle_gamma   90.00
#
_symmetry.space_group_name_H-M   'P 1'
#
loop_
_entity.id
_entity.type
_entity.pdbx_description
1 polymer ?
#
loop_
_entity_poly.entity_id
_entity_poly.type
_entity_poly.pdbx_seq_one_letter_code
_entity_poly.pdbx_strand_id
1 'polypeptide(L)'
;MDPLTIAVEKWERNIQKAKSPKDYLPFLLSDLEFVEKARILYKVATQKGLPDHLFEHPDGAEKIGCQLQRAGQSDLTRLLWYFQFHQKKPSENVMGWCAAMILYDSLSRWLVQRDIREREKLRSKQKELQLCTSPEERAELESAIDKIEEGFKDDADLFQELYRDLWQLQEHMPSGPLRRAFLAWRSTPDWYLCDWLRRECASRGGCCGRSCGCCEKPRDTERVLNRGHCTPARSCCAQTHGETDDAFEEKLDELETFFVEKDNMYARRLCRAYIWGTDVLNEIEDEEEFNWEAWLHANKGRRVEKEMEAVVTFTAD
;
A
#
# COMPACT_ATOMS: atom_id res chain seq x y z
N MET A 1 -15.59 -33.49 -2.98
CA MET A 1 -14.58 -32.48 -3.31
C MET A 1 -15.20 -31.62 -4.39
N ASP A 2 -15.29 -30.31 -4.17
CA ASP A 2 -15.95 -29.44 -5.13
C ASP A 2 -15.11 -29.33 -6.44
N PRO A 3 -15.73 -28.97 -7.57
CA PRO A 3 -15.04 -28.86 -8.85
C PRO A 3 -13.84 -27.90 -8.86
N LEU A 4 -13.87 -26.83 -8.05
CA LEU A 4 -12.80 -25.85 -7.95
C LEU A 4 -11.59 -26.45 -7.22
N THR A 5 -11.80 -27.18 -6.13
CA THR A 5 -10.71 -27.89 -5.43
C THR A 5 -10.01 -28.91 -6.35
N ILE A 6 -10.77 -29.65 -7.16
CA ILE A 6 -10.20 -30.60 -8.14
C ILE A 6 -9.38 -29.86 -9.21
N ALA A 7 -9.87 -28.70 -9.68
CA ALA A 7 -9.16 -27.86 -10.64
C ALA A 7 -7.86 -27.28 -10.05
N VAL A 8 -7.89 -26.82 -8.80
CA VAL A 8 -6.74 -26.31 -8.05
C VAL A 8 -5.66 -27.39 -7.92
N GLU A 9 -6.00 -28.59 -7.43
CA GLU A 9 -5.03 -29.70 -7.29
C GLU A 9 -4.45 -30.14 -8.64
N LYS A 10 -5.23 -30.05 -9.71
CA LYS A 10 -4.75 -30.33 -11.07
C LYS A 10 -3.72 -29.28 -11.49
N TRP A 11 -4.00 -28.00 -11.28
CA TRP A 11 -3.09 -26.92 -11.63
C TRP A 11 -1.81 -26.93 -10.80
N GLU A 12 -1.88 -27.18 -9.49
CA GLU A 12 -0.71 -27.35 -8.64
C GLU A 12 0.22 -28.45 -9.17
N ARG A 13 -0.34 -29.61 -9.53
CA ARG A 13 0.42 -30.73 -10.11
C ARG A 13 1.01 -30.38 -11.46
N ASN A 14 0.28 -29.64 -12.30
CA ASN A 14 0.78 -29.22 -13.60
C ASN A 14 1.94 -28.24 -13.47
N ILE A 15 1.81 -27.24 -12.59
CA ILE A 15 2.85 -26.24 -12.30
C ILE A 15 4.11 -26.93 -11.77
N GLN A 16 3.98 -27.87 -10.84
CA GLN A 16 5.13 -28.62 -10.29
C GLN A 16 5.82 -29.50 -11.33
N LYS A 17 5.11 -29.93 -12.37
CA LYS A 17 5.63 -30.74 -13.47
C LYS A 17 6.10 -29.92 -14.66
N ALA A 18 5.97 -28.59 -14.60
CA ALA A 18 6.53 -27.72 -15.61
C ALA A 18 8.02 -28.04 -15.81
N LYS A 19 8.51 -27.91 -17.03
CA LYS A 19 9.93 -28.08 -17.38
C LYS A 19 10.50 -26.84 -18.04
N SER A 20 9.63 -25.95 -18.48
CA SER A 20 9.97 -24.69 -19.10
C SER A 20 9.01 -23.59 -18.65
N PRO A 21 9.42 -22.33 -18.70
CA PRO A 21 8.54 -21.20 -18.45
C PRO A 21 7.22 -21.29 -19.25
N LYS A 22 7.26 -21.75 -20.51
CA LYS A 22 6.07 -21.84 -21.37
C LYS A 22 5.00 -22.79 -20.83
N ASP A 23 5.35 -23.76 -20.01
CA ASP A 23 4.40 -24.72 -19.43
C ASP A 23 3.47 -24.06 -18.41
N TYR A 24 3.79 -22.85 -17.95
CA TYR A 24 2.93 -22.05 -17.08
C TYR A 24 1.84 -21.30 -17.85
N LEU A 25 2.02 -21.04 -19.15
CA LEU A 25 1.07 -20.24 -19.93
C LEU A 25 -0.36 -20.79 -19.93
N PRO A 26 -0.61 -22.11 -20.09
CA PRO A 26 -1.97 -22.63 -20.01
C PRO A 26 -2.66 -22.34 -18.68
N PHE A 27 -1.91 -22.33 -17.58
CA PHE A 27 -2.45 -21.95 -16.26
C PHE A 27 -2.67 -20.44 -16.16
N LEU A 28 -1.65 -19.64 -16.50
CA LEU A 28 -1.70 -18.18 -16.36
C LEU A 28 -2.74 -17.53 -17.27
N LEU A 29 -3.00 -18.12 -18.45
CA LEU A 29 -3.99 -17.70 -19.42
C LEU A 29 -5.31 -18.49 -19.33
N SER A 30 -5.49 -19.33 -18.31
CA SER A 30 -6.77 -20.02 -18.08
C SER A 30 -7.87 -19.04 -17.69
N ASP A 31 -9.11 -19.51 -17.73
CA ASP A 31 -10.31 -18.75 -17.33
C ASP A 31 -10.47 -18.60 -15.81
N LEU A 32 -9.48 -19.05 -15.01
CA LEU A 32 -9.49 -18.81 -13.55
C LEU A 32 -9.41 -17.31 -13.25
N GLU A 33 -10.08 -16.92 -12.18
CA GLU A 33 -10.00 -15.54 -11.67
C GLU A 33 -8.59 -15.24 -11.15
N PHE A 34 -8.23 -13.95 -11.11
CA PHE A 34 -6.91 -13.51 -10.67
C PHE A 34 -6.57 -14.02 -9.26
N VAL A 35 -7.52 -13.93 -8.32
CA VAL A 35 -7.33 -14.35 -6.92
C VAL A 35 -7.07 -15.86 -6.83
N GLU A 36 -7.76 -16.68 -7.63
CA GLU A 36 -7.55 -18.13 -7.68
C GLU A 36 -6.17 -18.49 -8.21
N LYS A 37 -5.74 -17.81 -9.30
CA LYS A 37 -4.38 -17.93 -9.83
C LYS A 37 -3.34 -17.54 -8.78
N ALA A 38 -3.58 -16.45 -8.05
CA ALA A 38 -2.68 -15.98 -7.00
C ALA A 38 -2.55 -16.99 -5.85
N ARG A 39 -3.66 -17.58 -5.39
CA ARG A 39 -3.67 -18.65 -4.37
C ARG A 39 -2.85 -19.85 -4.79
N ILE A 40 -3.08 -20.34 -6.01
CA ILE A 40 -2.36 -21.51 -6.54
C ILE A 40 -0.85 -21.21 -6.60
N LEU A 41 -0.46 -20.03 -7.13
CA LEU A 41 0.94 -19.63 -7.20
C LEU A 41 1.57 -19.49 -5.81
N TYR A 42 0.87 -18.84 -4.87
CA TYR A 42 1.33 -18.68 -3.49
C TYR A 42 1.56 -20.02 -2.82
N LYS A 43 0.56 -20.91 -2.84
CA LYS A 43 0.64 -22.24 -2.23
C LYS A 43 1.77 -23.09 -2.82
N VAL A 44 1.95 -23.09 -4.14
CA VAL A 44 3.07 -23.80 -4.77
C VAL A 44 4.41 -23.20 -4.32
N ALA A 45 4.51 -21.87 -4.31
CA ALA A 45 5.73 -21.17 -3.92
C ALA A 45 6.13 -21.43 -2.46
N THR A 46 5.18 -21.39 -1.53
CA THR A 46 5.45 -21.53 -0.09
C THR A 46 5.63 -22.97 0.36
N GLN A 47 4.87 -23.93 -0.19
CA GLN A 47 4.92 -25.32 0.28
C GLN A 47 5.98 -26.18 -0.41
N LYS A 48 6.16 -26.00 -1.73
CA LYS A 48 7.00 -26.90 -2.55
C LYS A 48 8.12 -26.18 -3.28
N GLY A 49 8.17 -24.86 -3.19
CA GLY A 49 8.98 -24.02 -4.05
C GLY A 49 8.41 -23.97 -5.46
N LEU A 50 8.49 -22.81 -6.10
CA LEU A 50 8.27 -22.75 -7.55
C LEU A 50 9.47 -23.38 -8.25
N PRO A 51 9.26 -24.26 -9.24
CA PRO A 51 10.34 -24.89 -9.98
C PRO A 51 11.38 -23.89 -10.49
N ASP A 52 12.67 -24.21 -10.26
CA ASP A 52 13.79 -23.30 -10.53
C ASP A 52 13.82 -22.83 -11.99
N HIS A 53 13.56 -23.73 -12.94
CA HIS A 53 13.60 -23.47 -14.38
C HIS A 53 12.65 -22.35 -14.87
N LEU A 54 11.59 -22.01 -14.12
CA LEU A 54 10.72 -20.88 -14.49
C LEU A 54 11.49 -19.55 -14.43
N PHE A 55 12.47 -19.47 -13.55
CA PHE A 55 13.09 -18.22 -13.11
C PHE A 55 14.62 -18.24 -13.14
N GLU A 56 15.25 -19.42 -13.32
CA GLU A 56 16.68 -19.60 -13.62
C GLU A 56 17.11 -18.86 -14.88
N HIS A 57 16.19 -18.71 -15.84
CA HIS A 57 16.41 -17.94 -17.07
C HIS A 57 15.61 -16.63 -17.00
N PRO A 58 16.25 -15.48 -16.71
CA PRO A 58 15.58 -14.18 -16.64
C PRO A 58 14.70 -13.89 -17.86
N ASP A 59 15.18 -14.26 -19.06
CA ASP A 59 14.48 -14.11 -20.34
C ASP A 59 13.16 -14.90 -20.40
N GLY A 60 13.04 -16.01 -19.68
CA GLY A 60 11.86 -16.87 -19.67
C GLY A 60 10.69 -16.19 -18.97
N ALA A 61 10.91 -15.76 -17.73
CA ALA A 61 9.93 -15.02 -16.95
C ALA A 61 9.59 -13.68 -17.60
N GLU A 62 10.55 -13.01 -18.22
CA GLU A 62 10.32 -11.77 -18.97
C GLU A 62 9.40 -11.99 -20.18
N LYS A 63 9.67 -13.03 -21.00
CA LYS A 63 8.81 -13.36 -22.15
C LYS A 63 7.37 -13.63 -21.72
N ILE A 64 7.16 -14.36 -20.62
CA ILE A 64 5.82 -14.60 -20.07
C ILE A 64 5.20 -13.30 -19.59
N GLY A 65 5.94 -12.48 -18.84
CA GLY A 65 5.47 -11.19 -18.36
C GLY A 65 5.00 -10.28 -19.51
N CYS A 66 5.75 -10.23 -20.61
CA CYS A 66 5.33 -9.50 -21.81
C CYS A 66 4.07 -10.09 -22.46
N GLN A 67 3.91 -11.41 -22.49
CA GLN A 67 2.71 -12.05 -23.01
C GLN A 67 1.48 -11.74 -22.15
N LEU A 68 1.63 -11.78 -20.83
CA LEU A 68 0.57 -11.43 -19.88
C LEU A 68 0.18 -9.94 -19.98
N GLN A 69 1.17 -9.04 -20.08
CA GLN A 69 0.89 -7.62 -20.30
C GLN A 69 0.09 -7.37 -21.59
N ARG A 70 0.45 -8.04 -22.69
CA ARG A 70 -0.30 -7.97 -23.96
C ARG A 70 -1.72 -8.52 -23.84
N ALA A 71 -1.94 -9.47 -22.94
CA ALA A 71 -3.25 -10.02 -22.61
C ALA A 71 -4.03 -9.19 -21.56
N GLY A 72 -3.51 -8.03 -21.15
CA GLY A 72 -4.13 -7.18 -20.12
C GLY A 72 -4.00 -7.71 -18.69
N GLN A 73 -3.19 -8.74 -18.45
CA GLN A 73 -3.01 -9.42 -17.16
C GLN A 73 -1.90 -8.77 -16.31
N SER A 74 -1.97 -7.45 -16.13
CA SER A 74 -0.91 -6.67 -15.46
C SER A 74 -0.64 -7.12 -14.03
N ASP A 75 -1.68 -7.45 -13.27
CA ASP A 75 -1.54 -7.86 -11.86
C ASP A 75 -0.84 -9.21 -11.73
N LEU A 76 -1.18 -10.15 -12.62
CA LEU A 76 -0.51 -11.45 -12.70
C LEU A 76 0.96 -11.32 -13.12
N THR A 77 1.27 -10.38 -14.03
CA THR A 77 2.66 -10.07 -14.38
C THR A 77 3.46 -9.60 -13.17
N ARG A 78 2.91 -8.66 -12.37
CA ARG A 78 3.59 -8.17 -11.16
C ARG A 78 3.77 -9.28 -10.13
N LEU A 79 2.77 -10.14 -9.98
CA LEU A 79 2.84 -11.30 -9.08
C LEU A 79 3.94 -12.29 -9.49
N LEU A 80 4.11 -12.56 -10.79
CA LEU A 80 5.22 -13.39 -11.26
C LEU A 80 6.58 -12.76 -10.99
N TRP A 81 6.72 -11.45 -11.18
CA TRP A 81 7.97 -10.75 -10.86
C TRP A 81 8.28 -10.75 -9.36
N TYR A 82 7.25 -10.66 -8.50
CA TYR A 82 7.39 -10.82 -7.06
C TYR A 82 7.98 -12.22 -6.72
N PHE A 83 7.38 -13.29 -7.23
CA PHE A 83 7.90 -14.64 -6.99
C PHE A 83 9.29 -14.85 -7.61
N GLN A 84 9.56 -14.32 -8.80
CA GLN A 84 10.88 -14.34 -9.42
C GLN A 84 11.94 -13.69 -8.52
N PHE A 85 11.62 -12.54 -7.94
CA PHE A 85 12.52 -11.81 -7.07
C PHE A 85 12.80 -12.59 -5.78
N HIS A 86 11.77 -13.20 -5.19
CA HIS A 86 11.85 -13.88 -3.90
C HIS A 86 12.36 -15.33 -3.96
N GLN A 87 12.71 -15.85 -5.14
CA GLN A 87 13.39 -17.15 -5.25
C GLN A 87 14.72 -17.20 -4.50
N LYS A 88 15.42 -16.06 -4.46
CA LYS A 88 16.65 -15.89 -3.71
C LYS A 88 16.38 -14.91 -2.60
N LYS A 89 17.07 -15.08 -1.47
CA LYS A 89 17.01 -14.10 -0.38
C LYS A 89 17.41 -12.72 -0.93
N PRO A 90 16.55 -11.71 -0.85
CA PRO A 90 16.89 -10.35 -1.28
C PRO A 90 18.13 -9.84 -0.55
N SER A 91 18.98 -9.08 -1.24
CA SER A 91 20.11 -8.43 -0.57
C SER A 91 19.62 -7.32 0.36
N GLU A 92 20.40 -7.04 1.41
CA GLU A 92 20.06 -5.99 2.39
C GLU A 92 19.91 -4.62 1.72
N ASN A 93 20.76 -4.32 0.73
CA ASN A 93 20.66 -3.07 -0.04
C ASN A 93 19.31 -2.90 -0.74
N VAL A 94 18.74 -3.99 -1.27
CA VAL A 94 17.45 -3.92 -1.96
C VAL A 94 16.30 -3.74 -0.97
N MET A 95 16.35 -4.43 0.17
CA MET A 95 15.35 -4.24 1.22
C MET A 95 15.45 -2.83 1.84
N GLY A 96 16.67 -2.32 2.01
CA GLY A 96 16.92 -0.94 2.42
C GLY A 96 16.35 0.07 1.42
N TRP A 97 16.48 -0.19 0.12
CA TRP A 97 15.83 0.63 -0.91
C TRP A 97 14.30 0.63 -0.79
N CYS A 98 13.67 -0.54 -0.59
CA CYS A 98 12.22 -0.63 -0.41
C CYS A 98 11.75 0.18 0.80
N ALA A 99 12.45 0.03 1.94
CA ALA A 99 12.18 0.77 3.17
C ALA A 99 12.29 2.28 2.96
N ALA A 100 13.41 2.73 2.39
CA ALA A 100 13.64 4.14 2.09
C ALA A 100 12.55 4.69 1.15
N MET A 101 12.20 3.98 0.08
CA MET A 101 11.16 4.41 -0.85
C MET A 101 9.80 4.62 -0.16
N ILE A 102 9.42 3.73 0.76
CA ILE A 102 8.16 3.87 1.51
C ILE A 102 8.25 5.04 2.50
N LEU A 103 9.37 5.16 3.21
CA LEU A 103 9.63 6.20 4.20
C LEU A 103 9.56 7.60 3.57
N TYR A 104 10.41 7.87 2.59
CA TYR A 104 10.52 9.18 1.96
C TYR A 104 9.23 9.59 1.24
N ASP A 105 8.49 8.65 0.63
CA ASP A 105 7.21 8.94 -0.02
C ASP A 105 6.14 9.26 1.04
N SER A 106 6.14 8.55 2.18
CA SER A 106 5.25 8.82 3.32
C SER A 106 5.52 10.17 3.98
N LEU A 107 6.79 10.53 4.18
CA LEU A 107 7.19 11.82 4.75
C LEU A 107 6.86 12.99 3.81
N SER A 108 7.14 12.83 2.52
CA SER A 108 6.78 13.84 1.52
C SER A 108 5.27 14.09 1.48
N ARG A 109 4.46 13.03 1.60
CA ARG A 109 2.99 13.15 1.74
C ARG A 109 2.56 13.82 3.03
N TRP A 110 3.30 13.61 4.11
CA TRP A 110 3.03 14.27 5.39
C TRP A 110 3.23 15.78 5.24
N LEU A 111 4.36 16.21 4.65
CA LEU A 111 4.64 17.64 4.41
C LEU A 111 3.61 18.28 3.48
N VAL A 112 3.26 17.62 2.39
CA VAL A 112 2.22 18.13 1.47
C VAL A 112 0.89 18.33 2.23
N GLN A 113 0.54 17.42 3.13
CA GLN A 113 -0.70 17.51 3.91
C GLN A 113 -0.63 18.57 5.01
N ARG A 114 0.54 18.75 5.63
CA ARG A 114 0.82 19.84 6.55
C ARG A 114 0.71 21.19 5.86
N ASP A 115 1.37 21.39 4.72
CA ASP A 115 1.32 22.62 3.91
C ASP A 115 -0.13 23.02 3.61
N ILE A 116 -0.97 22.06 3.19
CA ILE A 116 -2.40 22.33 2.95
C ILE A 116 -3.12 22.78 4.23
N ARG A 117 -2.89 22.09 5.36
CA ARG A 117 -3.49 22.44 6.65
C ARG A 117 -3.06 23.84 7.10
N GLU A 118 -1.77 24.15 7.01
CA GLU A 118 -1.23 25.45 7.40
C GLU A 118 -1.77 26.57 6.48
N ARG A 119 -1.98 26.30 5.18
CA ARG A 119 -2.66 27.26 4.27
C ARG A 119 -4.11 27.49 4.66
N GLU A 120 -4.82 26.45 5.10
CA GLU A 120 -6.17 26.58 5.65
C GLU A 120 -6.17 27.46 6.92
N LYS A 121 -5.22 27.23 7.84
CA LYS A 121 -5.02 28.04 9.06
C LYS A 121 -4.69 29.50 8.73
N LEU A 122 -3.75 29.75 7.82
CA LEU A 122 -3.37 31.09 7.37
C LEU A 122 -4.59 31.85 6.82
N ARG A 123 -5.34 31.24 5.89
CA ARG A 123 -6.55 31.86 5.33
C ARG A 123 -7.59 32.17 6.41
N SER A 124 -7.72 31.32 7.42
CA SER A 124 -8.64 31.57 8.54
C SER A 124 -8.19 32.79 9.37
N LYS A 125 -6.91 32.86 9.74
CA LYS A 125 -6.35 33.98 10.52
C LYS A 125 -6.37 35.30 9.77
N GLN A 126 -6.09 35.29 8.47
CA GLN A 126 -6.19 36.48 7.63
C GLN A 126 -7.62 37.05 7.59
N LYS A 127 -8.63 36.17 7.55
CA LYS A 127 -10.03 36.62 7.65
C LYS A 127 -10.37 37.19 9.03
N GLU A 128 -9.86 36.57 10.09
CA GLU A 128 -10.02 37.06 11.46
C GLU A 128 -9.38 38.44 11.64
N LEU A 129 -8.17 38.63 11.13
CA LEU A 129 -7.45 39.91 11.14
C LEU A 129 -8.21 41.03 10.41
N GLN A 130 -8.89 40.71 9.30
CA GLN A 130 -9.72 41.68 8.57
C GLN A 130 -10.94 42.14 9.36
N LEU A 131 -11.45 41.30 10.26
CA LEU A 131 -12.62 41.58 11.09
C LEU A 131 -12.26 42.14 12.47
N CYS A 132 -10.99 42.01 12.87
CA CYS A 132 -10.50 42.43 14.18
C CYS A 132 -10.46 43.96 14.32
N THR A 133 -11.08 44.46 15.39
CA THR A 133 -11.11 45.89 15.73
C THR A 133 -10.18 46.25 16.89
N SER A 134 -9.74 45.25 17.67
CA SER A 134 -8.86 45.45 18.81
C SER A 134 -7.39 45.53 18.37
N PRO A 135 -6.64 46.59 18.73
CA PRO A 135 -5.22 46.68 18.38
C PRO A 135 -4.35 45.55 18.96
N GLU A 136 -4.68 45.09 20.18
CA GLU A 136 -3.93 44.02 20.86
C GLU A 136 -4.14 42.67 20.16
N GLU A 137 -5.39 42.29 19.91
CA GLU A 137 -5.74 41.06 19.19
C GLU A 137 -5.20 41.09 17.75
N ARG A 138 -5.21 42.26 17.09
CA ARG A 138 -4.59 42.43 15.76
C ARG A 138 -3.11 42.09 15.80
N ALA A 139 -2.36 42.63 16.77
CA ALA A 139 -0.93 42.36 16.89
C ALA A 139 -0.63 40.87 17.15
N GLU A 140 -1.47 40.20 17.94
CA GLU A 140 -1.38 38.76 18.16
C GLU A 140 -1.65 37.96 16.88
N LEU A 141 -2.67 38.34 16.10
CA LEU A 141 -3.00 37.72 14.82
C LEU A 141 -1.91 37.92 13.77
N GLU A 142 -1.36 39.13 13.67
CA GLU A 142 -0.22 39.45 12.81
C GLU A 142 0.99 38.58 13.20
N SER A 143 1.34 38.51 14.48
CA SER A 143 2.44 37.65 14.94
C SER A 143 2.18 36.16 14.65
N ALA A 144 0.93 35.70 14.76
CA ALA A 144 0.57 34.32 14.44
C ALA A 144 0.63 34.03 12.94
N ILE A 145 0.26 34.99 12.09
CA ILE A 145 0.39 34.92 10.63
C ILE A 145 1.87 34.84 10.26
N ASP A 146 2.71 35.73 10.79
CA ASP A 146 4.15 35.76 10.53
C ASP A 146 4.80 34.41 10.86
N LYS A 147 4.44 33.80 12.00
CA LYS A 147 4.93 32.46 12.39
C LYS A 147 4.53 31.36 11.40
N ILE A 148 3.31 31.39 10.88
CA ILE A 148 2.85 30.41 9.88
C ILE A 148 3.62 30.61 8.56
N GLU A 149 3.82 31.87 8.16
CA GLU A 149 4.58 32.21 6.95
C GLU A 149 6.06 31.84 7.03
N GLU A 150 6.68 31.96 8.21
CA GLU A 150 8.01 31.45 8.48
C GLU A 150 8.06 29.92 8.35
N GLY A 151 7.11 29.22 8.97
CA GLY A 151 7.01 27.75 8.87
C GLY A 151 6.83 27.23 7.43
N PHE A 152 6.20 28.00 6.53
CA PHE A 152 6.12 27.62 5.12
C PHE A 152 7.47 27.60 4.40
N LYS A 153 8.42 28.44 4.81
CA LYS A 153 9.78 28.43 4.23
C LYS A 153 10.49 27.16 4.63
N ASP A 154 10.45 26.82 5.92
CA ASP A 154 11.05 25.58 6.45
C ASP A 154 10.44 24.34 5.80
N ASP A 155 9.11 24.26 5.69
CA ASP A 155 8.42 23.15 5.03
C ASP A 155 8.75 23.07 3.53
N ALA A 156 8.98 24.21 2.85
CA ALA A 156 9.36 24.23 1.45
C ALA A 156 10.78 23.71 1.22
N ASP A 157 11.73 24.11 2.06
CA ASP A 157 13.12 23.64 2.00
C ASP A 157 13.21 22.15 2.30
N LEU A 158 12.54 21.69 3.36
CA LEU A 158 12.47 20.27 3.72
C LEU A 158 11.78 19.44 2.63
N PHE A 159 10.71 19.95 2.01
CA PHE A 159 10.08 19.26 0.89
C PHE A 159 11.04 19.11 -0.31
N GLN A 160 11.84 20.14 -0.60
CA GLN A 160 12.83 20.07 -1.68
C GLN A 160 13.92 19.04 -1.39
N GLU A 161 14.35 18.91 -0.12
CA GLU A 161 15.28 17.87 0.30
C GLU A 161 14.71 16.46 0.10
N LEU A 162 13.54 16.18 0.67
CA LEU A 162 12.91 14.86 0.51
C LEU A 162 12.59 14.54 -0.96
N TYR A 163 12.21 15.54 -1.75
CA TYR A 163 11.95 15.34 -3.17
C TYR A 163 13.23 14.96 -3.93
N ARG A 164 14.38 15.57 -3.60
CA ARG A 164 15.68 15.18 -4.17
C ARG A 164 16.05 13.76 -3.75
N ASP A 165 15.81 13.38 -2.50
CA ASP A 165 16.11 12.02 -2.02
C ASP A 165 15.22 10.97 -2.69
N LEU A 166 13.92 11.25 -2.85
CA LEU A 166 13.02 10.40 -3.64
C LEU A 166 13.48 10.24 -5.08
N TRP A 167 13.90 11.34 -5.71
CA TRP A 167 14.40 11.30 -7.07
C TRP A 167 15.69 10.45 -7.16
N GLN A 168 16.63 10.62 -6.23
CA GLN A 168 17.84 9.79 -6.17
C GLN A 168 17.52 8.31 -5.95
N LEU A 169 16.57 7.98 -5.08
CA LEU A 169 16.12 6.60 -4.87
C LEU A 169 15.51 6.02 -6.17
N GLN A 170 14.74 6.78 -6.92
CA GLN A 170 14.18 6.34 -8.20
C GLN A 170 15.27 6.12 -9.26
N GLU A 171 16.28 6.99 -9.32
CA GLU A 171 17.42 6.88 -10.23
C GLU A 171 18.25 5.61 -9.94
N HIS A 172 18.45 5.29 -8.65
CA HIS A 172 19.24 4.14 -8.18
C HIS A 172 18.38 2.90 -7.89
N MET A 173 17.20 2.80 -8.48
CA MET A 173 16.28 1.69 -8.27
C MET A 173 16.92 0.34 -8.64
N PRO A 174 16.85 -0.68 -7.75
CA PRO A 174 17.39 -2.00 -8.03
C PRO A 174 16.83 -2.60 -9.31
N SER A 175 17.71 -3.01 -10.21
CA SER A 175 17.33 -3.55 -11.52
C SER A 175 16.59 -4.90 -11.41
N GLY A 176 16.08 -5.38 -12.55
CA GLY A 176 15.44 -6.70 -12.62
C GLY A 176 13.95 -6.68 -12.28
N PRO A 177 13.41 -7.77 -11.68
CA PRO A 177 11.98 -7.93 -11.45
C PRO A 177 11.36 -6.85 -10.57
N LEU A 178 12.11 -6.38 -9.56
CA LEU A 178 11.68 -5.33 -8.65
C LEU A 178 11.38 -4.03 -9.40
N ARG A 179 12.35 -3.51 -10.16
CA ARG A 179 12.14 -2.28 -10.96
C ARG A 179 10.96 -2.39 -11.90
N ARG A 180 10.80 -3.53 -12.57
CA ARG A 180 9.68 -3.76 -13.49
C ARG A 180 8.34 -3.73 -12.75
N ALA A 181 8.23 -4.43 -11.62
CA ALA A 181 7.00 -4.46 -10.82
C ALA A 181 6.66 -3.08 -10.27
N PHE A 182 7.64 -2.38 -9.69
CA PHE A 182 7.45 -1.06 -9.13
C PHE A 182 7.00 -0.04 -10.19
N LEU A 183 7.67 0.03 -11.35
CA LEU A 183 7.30 0.95 -12.42
C LEU A 183 5.92 0.63 -13.00
N ALA A 184 5.61 -0.65 -13.21
CA ALA A 184 4.29 -1.08 -13.67
C ALA A 184 3.19 -0.82 -12.63
N TRP A 185 3.51 -0.86 -11.35
CA TRP A 185 2.57 -0.53 -10.29
C TRP A 185 2.30 0.96 -10.24
N ARG A 186 3.37 1.77 -10.20
CA ARG A 186 3.30 3.23 -10.11
C ARG A 186 2.77 3.92 -11.37
N SER A 187 2.72 3.24 -12.51
CA SER A 187 2.03 3.75 -13.70
C SER A 187 0.50 3.72 -13.57
N THR A 188 -0.04 2.99 -12.59
CA THR A 188 -1.47 2.99 -12.27
C THR A 188 -1.79 4.24 -11.44
N PRO A 189 -2.62 5.18 -11.92
CA PRO A 189 -2.87 6.45 -11.21
C PRO A 189 -3.38 6.28 -9.79
N ASP A 190 -4.14 5.20 -9.54
CA ASP A 190 -4.79 4.89 -8.28
C ASP A 190 -4.10 3.74 -7.52
N TRP A 191 -2.80 3.49 -7.77
CA TRP A 191 -2.04 2.43 -7.08
C TRP A 191 -2.15 2.52 -5.55
N TYR A 192 -2.25 3.74 -5.02
CA TYR A 192 -2.36 3.98 -3.58
C TYR A 192 -3.73 3.60 -3.02
N LEU A 193 -4.73 3.28 -3.85
CA LEU A 193 -6.08 2.89 -3.42
C LEU A 193 -6.28 1.38 -3.35
N CYS A 194 -5.22 0.57 -3.40
CA CYS A 194 -5.38 -0.87 -3.20
C CYS A 194 -5.98 -1.19 -1.82
N ASP A 195 -6.67 -2.32 -1.73
CA ASP A 195 -7.56 -2.62 -0.60
C ASP A 195 -6.78 -2.75 0.72
N TRP A 196 -5.56 -3.26 0.67
CA TRP A 196 -4.73 -3.30 1.87
C TRP A 196 -4.33 -1.91 2.37
N LEU A 197 -3.91 -0.99 1.49
CA LEU A 197 -3.56 0.38 1.90
C LEU A 197 -4.78 1.16 2.41
N ARG A 198 -5.97 0.92 1.84
CA ARG A 198 -7.24 1.45 2.34
C ARG A 198 -7.56 0.96 3.74
N ARG A 199 -7.47 -0.36 3.97
CA ARG A 199 -7.66 -0.95 5.30
C ARG A 199 -6.66 -0.41 6.30
N GLU A 200 -5.41 -0.21 5.88
CA GLU A 200 -4.39 0.33 6.77
C GLU A 200 -4.61 1.82 7.10
N CYS A 201 -5.08 2.60 6.14
CA CYS A 201 -5.54 3.96 6.43
C CYS A 201 -6.70 3.93 7.43
N ALA A 202 -7.65 3.00 7.30
CA ALA A 202 -8.79 2.88 8.21
C ALA A 202 -8.40 2.38 9.62
N SER A 203 -7.49 1.40 9.73
CA SER A 203 -7.03 0.82 11.00
C SER A 203 -6.37 1.86 11.91
N ARG A 204 -5.67 2.83 11.32
CA ARG A 204 -5.07 3.99 12.00
C ARG A 204 -6.07 5.12 12.32
N GLY A 205 -7.37 4.85 12.17
CA GLY A 205 -8.41 5.88 12.33
C GLY A 205 -8.32 6.98 11.27
N GLY A 206 -7.85 6.67 10.06
CA GLY A 206 -7.75 7.59 8.94
C GLY A 206 -9.05 7.75 8.14
N CYS A 207 -8.99 8.64 7.15
CA CYS A 207 -10.15 9.09 6.38
C CYS A 207 -10.77 7.99 5.47
N CYS A 208 -10.11 6.84 5.26
CA CYS A 208 -10.71 5.66 4.62
C CYS A 208 -11.76 4.93 5.49
N GLY A 209 -11.64 4.99 6.82
CA GLY A 209 -12.65 4.43 7.73
C GLY A 209 -13.89 5.33 7.93
N ARG A 210 -13.84 6.58 7.45
CA ARG A 210 -14.90 7.60 7.62
C ARG A 210 -15.70 7.90 6.35
N SER A 211 -15.40 7.21 5.25
CA SER A 211 -16.08 7.40 3.95
C SER A 211 -16.11 8.86 3.43
N CYS A 212 -15.22 9.74 3.90
CA CYS A 212 -15.24 11.15 3.50
C CYS A 212 -14.65 11.42 2.09
N GLY A 213 -14.28 10.36 1.34
CA GLY A 213 -13.77 10.42 -0.04
C GLY A 213 -12.42 11.15 -0.21
N CYS A 214 -11.82 11.48 0.91
CA CYS A 214 -10.69 12.38 1.04
C CYS A 214 -9.38 11.81 0.47
N CYS A 215 -9.22 10.49 0.45
CA CYS A 215 -8.03 9.82 -0.09
C CYS A 215 -8.09 9.66 -1.61
N GLU A 216 -9.27 9.68 -2.21
CA GLU A 216 -9.51 9.36 -3.63
C GLU A 216 -9.36 10.58 -4.54
N LYS A 217 -9.42 11.78 -3.96
CA LYS A 217 -9.35 13.05 -4.68
C LYS A 217 -7.92 13.59 -4.69
N PRO A 218 -7.50 14.27 -5.77
CA PRO A 218 -6.36 15.16 -5.72
C PRO A 218 -6.53 16.19 -4.61
N ARG A 219 -5.45 16.51 -3.93
CA ARG A 219 -5.40 17.61 -2.96
C ARG A 219 -5.20 18.95 -3.66
N ASP A 220 -5.67 20.02 -3.01
CA ASP A 220 -5.55 21.40 -3.47
C ASP A 220 -4.11 21.92 -3.28
N THR A 221 -3.20 21.48 -4.15
CA THR A 221 -1.79 21.88 -4.16
C THR A 221 -1.17 21.61 -5.53
N GLU A 222 -0.19 22.43 -5.90
CA GLU A 222 0.63 22.26 -7.11
C GLU A 222 1.80 21.30 -6.89
N ARG A 223 2.08 20.92 -5.63
CA ARG A 223 3.15 19.96 -5.31
C ARG A 223 2.84 18.59 -5.91
N VAL A 224 3.89 17.87 -6.30
CA VAL A 224 3.80 16.44 -6.59
C VAL A 224 3.28 15.69 -5.35
N LEU A 225 2.83 14.44 -5.52
CA LEU A 225 2.29 13.60 -4.43
C LEU A 225 0.98 14.16 -3.82
N ASN A 226 0.22 14.93 -4.60
CA ASN A 226 -1.09 15.47 -4.20
C ASN A 226 -2.21 14.42 -4.07
N ARG A 227 -1.98 13.16 -4.43
CA ARG A 227 -2.92 12.03 -4.33
C ARG A 227 -2.38 10.97 -3.40
N GLY A 228 -3.17 10.38 -2.50
CA GLY A 228 -2.69 9.38 -1.54
C GLY A 228 -3.51 9.33 -0.25
N HIS A 229 -3.24 8.34 0.61
CA HIS A 229 -3.88 8.24 1.93
C HIS A 229 -3.54 9.40 2.87
N CYS A 230 -4.42 9.64 3.85
CA CYS A 230 -4.18 10.68 4.84
C CYS A 230 -3.03 10.31 5.77
N THR A 231 -2.21 11.31 6.10
CA THR A 231 -1.28 11.25 7.22
C THR A 231 -1.91 11.93 8.44
N PRO A 232 -1.31 11.82 9.64
CA PRO A 232 -1.75 12.60 10.80
C PRO A 232 -1.77 14.12 10.57
N ALA A 233 -0.93 14.65 9.67
CA ALA A 233 -0.87 16.08 9.35
C ALA A 233 -2.13 16.64 8.66
N ARG A 234 -3.03 15.79 8.16
CA ARG A 234 -4.23 16.26 7.45
C ARG A 234 -5.24 16.89 8.41
N SER A 235 -5.86 18.00 8.01
CA SER A 235 -6.93 18.67 8.78
C SER A 235 -8.05 17.72 9.24
N CYS A 236 -8.60 16.86 8.35
CA CYS A 236 -9.63 15.87 8.71
C CYS A 236 -9.18 14.89 9.81
N CYS A 237 -7.89 14.56 9.88
CA CYS A 237 -7.34 13.63 10.85
C CYS A 237 -6.96 14.33 12.15
N ALA A 238 -6.29 15.49 12.06
CA ALA A 238 -5.93 16.31 13.21
C ALA A 238 -7.17 16.73 14.03
N GLN A 239 -8.28 17.07 13.37
CA GLN A 239 -9.53 17.38 14.08
C GLN A 239 -10.12 16.18 14.83
N THR A 240 -9.88 14.96 14.34
CA THR A 240 -10.42 13.73 14.94
C THR A 240 -9.58 13.26 16.13
N HIS A 241 -8.25 13.36 16.01
CA HIS A 241 -7.29 12.79 16.97
C HIS A 241 -6.64 13.83 17.89
N GLY A 242 -6.92 15.12 17.68
CA GLY A 242 -6.20 16.23 18.28
C GLY A 242 -5.06 16.71 17.37
N GLU A 243 -4.71 18.00 17.49
CA GLU A 243 -3.48 18.49 16.87
C GLU A 243 -2.31 17.85 17.58
N THR A 244 -1.62 16.94 16.91
CA THR A 244 -0.33 16.49 17.36
C THR A 244 0.73 17.35 16.69
N ASP A 245 1.49 18.09 17.50
CA ASP A 245 2.74 18.73 17.10
C ASP A 245 3.85 17.68 16.88
N ASP A 246 3.47 16.46 16.44
CA ASP A 246 4.39 15.35 16.25
C ASP A 246 5.55 15.83 15.39
N ALA A 247 6.71 15.96 16.03
CA ALA A 247 7.92 16.39 15.38
C ALA A 247 8.15 15.44 14.22
N PHE A 248 8.38 16.00 13.03
CA PHE A 248 8.73 15.26 11.82
C PHE A 248 9.84 14.21 12.10
N GLU A 249 10.75 14.54 13.02
CA GLU A 249 11.83 13.69 13.53
C GLU A 249 11.32 12.44 14.27
N GLU A 250 10.30 12.53 15.12
CA GLU A 250 9.74 11.37 15.83
C GLU A 250 9.09 10.39 14.84
N LYS A 251 8.39 10.90 13.81
CA LYS A 251 7.84 10.06 12.75
C LYS A 251 8.93 9.41 11.88
N LEU A 252 10.05 10.11 11.67
CA LEU A 252 11.20 9.58 10.96
C LEU A 252 11.80 8.40 11.74
N ASP A 253 12.07 8.60 13.02
CA ASP A 253 12.65 7.58 13.92
C ASP A 253 11.74 6.35 14.08
N GLU A 254 10.43 6.55 14.24
CA GLU A 254 9.44 5.46 14.30
C GLU A 254 9.45 4.62 13.03
N LEU A 255 9.40 5.27 11.86
CA LEU A 255 9.36 4.56 10.58
C LEU A 255 10.71 3.94 10.21
N GLU A 256 11.84 4.54 10.59
CA GLU A 256 13.16 3.93 10.41
C GLU A 256 13.30 2.67 11.26
N THR A 257 12.93 2.73 12.54
CA THR A 257 12.93 1.58 13.44
C THR A 257 12.04 0.46 12.91
N PHE A 258 10.89 0.82 12.34
CA PHE A 258 9.91 -0.10 11.80
C PHE A 258 10.45 -1.01 10.69
N PHE A 259 11.35 -0.52 9.83
CA PHE A 259 11.92 -1.29 8.72
C PHE A 259 13.19 -2.08 9.08
N VAL A 260 13.76 -1.85 10.27
CA VAL A 260 14.94 -2.58 10.76
C VAL A 260 14.56 -3.99 11.25
N GLU A 261 13.33 -4.19 11.71
CA GLU A 261 12.81 -5.49 12.12
C GLU A 261 12.51 -6.38 10.91
N LYS A 262 13.51 -7.14 10.46
CA LYS A 262 13.50 -7.95 9.22
C LYS A 262 12.36 -8.98 9.11
N ASP A 263 11.74 -9.38 10.22
CA ASP A 263 10.63 -10.34 10.28
C ASP A 263 9.27 -9.70 10.60
N ASN A 264 9.17 -8.37 10.49
CA ASN A 264 7.93 -7.68 10.77
C ASN A 264 6.90 -7.98 9.66
N MET A 265 5.88 -8.78 10.03
CA MET A 265 4.78 -9.17 9.15
C MET A 265 4.15 -7.96 8.47
N TYR A 266 3.96 -6.87 9.21
CA TYR A 266 3.42 -5.64 8.66
C TYR A 266 4.36 -5.01 7.63
N ALA A 267 5.68 -4.96 7.86
CA ALA A 267 6.64 -4.40 6.89
C ALA A 267 6.59 -5.16 5.55
N ARG A 268 6.46 -6.49 5.62
CA ARG A 268 6.27 -7.34 4.44
C ARG A 268 4.94 -7.05 3.72
N ARG A 269 3.84 -6.92 4.46
CA ARG A 269 2.51 -6.60 3.90
C ARG A 269 2.48 -5.21 3.25
N LEU A 270 3.09 -4.22 3.90
CA LEU A 270 3.27 -2.87 3.38
C LEU A 270 4.14 -2.89 2.12
N CYS A 271 5.26 -3.60 2.11
CA CYS A 271 6.10 -3.73 0.92
C CYS A 271 5.35 -4.37 -0.26
N ARG A 272 4.60 -5.46 -0.04
CA ARG A 272 3.74 -6.08 -1.08
C ARG A 272 2.74 -5.10 -1.67
N ALA A 273 2.08 -4.31 -0.84
CA ALA A 273 1.09 -3.34 -1.31
C ALA A 273 1.74 -2.12 -2.00
N TYR A 274 2.80 -1.59 -1.41
CA TYR A 274 3.36 -0.28 -1.77
C TYR A 274 4.40 -0.35 -2.90
N ILE A 275 5.23 -1.39 -2.89
CA ILE A 275 6.31 -1.59 -3.86
C ILE A 275 5.85 -2.49 -5.01
N TRP A 276 5.15 -3.59 -4.71
CA TRP A 276 4.85 -4.63 -5.69
C TRP A 276 3.45 -4.54 -6.31
N GLY A 277 2.48 -3.97 -5.60
CA GLY A 277 1.07 -4.02 -6.00
C GLY A 277 0.54 -5.45 -6.05
N THR A 278 0.91 -6.26 -5.04
CA THR A 278 0.54 -7.67 -4.87
C THR A 278 -0.08 -7.92 -3.49
N ASP A 279 -0.92 -7.01 -3.02
CA ASP A 279 -1.56 -7.07 -1.71
C ASP A 279 -2.59 -8.19 -1.56
N VAL A 280 -3.05 -8.78 -2.68
CA VAL A 280 -3.80 -10.06 -2.68
C VAL A 280 -3.08 -11.16 -1.89
N LEU A 281 -1.74 -11.15 -1.85
CA LEU A 281 -0.98 -12.12 -1.05
C LEU A 281 -1.17 -11.93 0.45
N ASN A 282 -1.46 -10.71 0.90
CA ASN A 282 -1.77 -10.45 2.30
C ASN A 282 -3.11 -11.08 2.69
N GLU A 283 -4.10 -11.01 1.78
CA GLU A 283 -5.42 -11.62 2.00
C GLU A 283 -5.34 -13.14 2.03
N ILE A 284 -4.59 -13.73 1.10
CA ILE A 284 -4.35 -15.18 1.05
C ILE A 284 -3.66 -15.64 2.36
N GLU A 285 -2.67 -14.89 2.84
CA GLU A 285 -1.98 -15.20 4.08
C GLU A 285 -2.89 -15.04 5.31
N ASP A 286 -3.72 -13.99 5.36
CA ASP A 286 -4.72 -13.79 6.42
C ASP A 286 -5.72 -14.96 6.48
N GLU A 287 -6.16 -15.47 5.33
CA GLU A 287 -7.08 -16.62 5.25
C GLU A 287 -6.43 -17.95 5.64
N GLU A 288 -5.15 -18.15 5.31
CA GLU A 288 -4.42 -19.36 5.70
C GLU A 288 -4.05 -19.35 7.19
N GLU A 289 -3.73 -18.17 7.76
CA GLU A 289 -3.55 -17.99 9.20
C GLU A 289 -4.88 -18.11 9.96
N PHE A 290 -5.99 -17.72 9.33
CA PHE A 290 -7.34 -17.96 9.84
C PHE A 290 -7.66 -19.45 9.79
N ASN A 291 -7.27 -20.17 10.84
CA ASN A 291 -7.59 -21.57 11.02
C ASN A 291 -9.11 -21.76 11.13
N TRP A 292 -9.77 -21.95 9.98
CA TRP A 292 -11.20 -22.22 9.87
C TRP A 292 -11.62 -23.42 10.72
N GLU A 293 -10.75 -24.43 10.89
CA GLU A 293 -11.04 -25.57 11.76
C GLU A 293 -11.05 -25.19 13.23
N ALA A 294 -10.13 -24.34 13.68
CA ALA A 294 -10.09 -23.81 15.05
C ALA A 294 -11.24 -22.83 15.31
N TRP A 295 -11.60 -21.98 14.35
CA TRP A 295 -12.76 -21.10 14.46
C TRP A 295 -14.08 -21.89 14.47
N LEU A 296 -14.23 -22.90 13.59
CA LEU A 296 -15.37 -23.81 13.60
C LEU A 296 -15.42 -24.65 14.88
N HIS A 297 -14.28 -25.09 15.43
CA HIS A 297 -14.23 -25.78 16.72
C HIS A 297 -14.58 -24.86 17.89
N ALA A 298 -14.09 -23.62 17.89
CA ALA A 298 -14.39 -22.61 18.92
C ALA A 298 -15.87 -22.18 18.90
N ASN A 299 -16.51 -22.27 17.73
CA ASN A 299 -17.91 -21.88 17.55
C ASN A 299 -18.88 -23.07 17.44
N LYS A 300 -18.40 -24.32 17.43
CA LYS A 300 -19.22 -25.56 17.44
C LYS A 300 -20.06 -25.76 18.72
N GLY A 301 -20.01 -24.82 19.67
CA GLY A 301 -20.89 -24.77 20.85
C GLY A 301 -21.67 -23.47 21.01
N ARG A 302 -21.47 -22.47 20.12
CA ARG A 302 -22.29 -21.25 20.10
C ARG A 302 -23.39 -21.47 19.07
N ARG A 303 -24.63 -21.50 19.53
CA ARG A 303 -25.81 -21.74 18.71
C ARG A 303 -26.03 -20.53 17.77
N VAL A 304 -25.40 -20.53 16.59
CA VAL A 304 -25.50 -19.49 15.55
C VAL A 304 -26.81 -19.60 14.75
N GLU A 305 -27.90 -20.04 15.37
CA GLU A 305 -29.21 -20.09 14.69
C GLU A 305 -29.92 -18.73 14.69
N LYS A 306 -29.51 -17.76 15.53
CA LYS A 306 -30.20 -16.46 15.64
C LYS A 306 -29.65 -15.31 14.81
N GLU A 307 -28.43 -15.40 14.28
CA GLU A 307 -27.82 -14.28 13.54
C GLU A 307 -28.01 -14.39 12.03
N MET A 308 -28.30 -15.57 11.48
CA MET A 308 -28.63 -15.72 10.05
C MET A 308 -30.07 -15.32 9.69
N GLU A 309 -31.04 -15.38 10.62
CA GLU A 309 -32.41 -14.90 10.36
C GLU A 309 -32.52 -13.36 10.34
N ALA A 310 -31.60 -12.65 11.01
CA ALA A 310 -31.59 -11.18 11.07
C ALA A 310 -31.00 -10.52 9.82
N VAL A 311 -30.24 -11.25 8.99
CA VAL A 311 -29.61 -10.71 7.78
C VAL A 311 -30.50 -10.92 6.54
N VAL A 312 -31.46 -11.85 6.58
CA VAL A 312 -32.37 -12.13 5.45
C VAL A 312 -33.68 -11.34 5.50
N THR A 313 -33.99 -10.65 6.61
CA THR A 313 -35.24 -9.87 6.77
C THR A 313 -35.10 -8.35 6.50
N PHE A 314 -33.95 -7.87 6.01
CA PHE A 314 -33.75 -6.44 5.69
C PHE A 314 -33.83 -6.09 4.19
N THR A 315 -34.47 -6.94 3.37
CA THR A 315 -34.75 -6.66 1.94
C THR A 315 -36.18 -7.01 1.52
N ALA A 316 -37.15 -6.75 2.39
CA ALA A 316 -38.56 -6.68 2.03
C ALA A 316 -39.29 -5.76 3.01
N ASP A 317 -39.19 -4.45 2.76
CA ASP A 317 -40.30 -3.48 2.81
C ASP A 317 -39.83 -2.12 2.23
#